data_AF-A0A7W8SWC1-F1
#
_entry.id   AF-A0A7W8SWC1-F1
#
_cell.length_a   1.000
_cell.length_b   1.000
_cell.length_c   1.000
_cell.angle_alpha   90.00
_cell.angle_beta   90.00
_cell.angle_gamma   90.00
#
_symmetry.space_group_name_H-M   'P 1'
#
loop_
_entity.id
_entity.type
_entity.pdbx_description
1 polymer ?
#
loop_
_entity_poly.entity_id
_entity_poly.type
_entity_poly.pdbx_seq_one_letter_code
_entity_poly.pdbx_strand_id
1 'polypeptide(L)' 'MTSPLRTCCTQITDALLEHLDFLPGQHVMFSVDHRFGHVIITPDRSYTVAGRPMTETEISQRNSLIPD' A
#
# COMPACT_ATOMS: atom_id res chain seq x y z
N MET A 1 27.37 -21.48 4.83
CA MET A 1 26.78 -21.03 6.11
C MET A 1 26.22 -19.63 5.93
N THR A 2 24.94 -19.50 5.63
CA THR A 2 24.21 -18.22 5.55
C THR A 2 22.80 -18.47 6.11
N SER A 3 22.49 -17.78 7.19
CA SER A 3 21.27 -17.87 8.00
C SER A 3 20.00 -17.47 7.22
N PRO A 4 18.87 -18.21 7.30
CA PRO A 4 17.58 -17.73 6.84
C PRO A 4 16.73 -17.31 8.05
N LEU A 5 16.78 -16.02 8.40
CA LEU A 5 15.85 -15.43 9.40
C LEU A 5 15.17 -14.18 8.83
N ARG A 6 14.75 -14.21 7.57
CA ARG A 6 14.13 -13.02 6.91
C ARG A 6 12.85 -13.27 6.12
N THR A 7 12.22 -14.43 6.25
CA THR A 7 11.07 -14.79 5.39
C THR A 7 9.73 -14.87 6.11
N CYS A 8 9.70 -14.84 7.44
CA CYS A 8 8.46 -15.05 8.20
C CYS A 8 7.58 -13.79 8.24
N CYS A 9 8.19 -12.60 8.33
CA CYS A 9 7.46 -11.34 8.48
C CYS A 9 6.64 -10.99 7.24
N THR A 10 7.17 -11.25 6.04
CA THR A 10 6.48 -10.98 4.78
C THR A 10 5.19 -11.80 4.67
N GLN A 11 5.23 -13.09 5.01
CA GLN A 11 4.07 -13.98 4.95
C GLN A 11 2.94 -13.57 5.90
N ILE A 12 3.28 -13.03 7.08
CA ILE A 12 2.27 -12.54 8.03
C ILE A 12 1.56 -11.30 7.47
N THR A 13 2.29 -10.41 6.81
CA THR A 13 1.73 -9.21 6.19
C THR A 13 0.85 -9.56 5.00
N ASP A 14 1.30 -10.46 4.13
CA ASP A 14 0.54 -10.87 2.94
C ASP A 14 -0.77 -11.56 3.33
N ALA A 15 -0.73 -12.51 4.29
CA ALA A 15 -1.92 -13.20 4.77
C ALA A 15 -2.93 -12.26 5.46
N LEU A 16 -2.45 -11.24 6.18
CA LEU A 16 -3.32 -10.23 6.80
C LEU A 16 -4.00 -9.37 5.73
N LEU A 17 -3.26 -8.96 4.70
CA LEU A 17 -3.80 -8.17 3.60
C LEU A 17 -4.82 -8.97 2.79
N GLU A 18 -4.52 -10.25 2.48
CA GLU A 18 -5.48 -11.16 1.84
C GLU A 18 -6.75 -11.34 2.67
N HIS A 19 -6.63 -11.50 3.99
CA HIS A 19 -7.79 -11.61 4.88
C HIS A 19 -8.65 -10.34 4.93
N LEU A 20 -8.06 -9.19 4.62
CA LEU A 20 -8.74 -7.90 4.54
C LEU A 20 -9.18 -7.56 3.10
N ASP A 21 -9.25 -8.56 2.21
CA ASP A 21 -9.63 -8.45 0.80
C ASP A 21 -8.74 -7.50 -0.03
N PHE A 22 -7.47 -7.36 0.34
CA PHE A 22 -6.48 -6.71 -0.51
C PHE A 22 -5.91 -7.71 -1.52
N LEU A 23 -6.01 -7.38 -2.80
CA LEU A 23 -5.41 -8.18 -3.86
C LEU A 23 -3.96 -7.72 -4.13
N PRO A 24 -3.06 -8.63 -4.52
CA PRO A 24 -1.76 -8.25 -5.04
C PRO A 24 -1.90 -7.24 -6.21
N GLY A 25 -1.11 -6.17 -6.17
CA GLY A 25 -1.18 -5.09 -7.16
C GLY A 25 -2.37 -4.13 -7.00
N GLN A 26 -3.22 -4.31 -5.99
CA GLN A 26 -4.33 -3.40 -5.71
C GLN A 26 -3.82 -2.07 -5.15
N HIS A 27 -4.41 -0.98 -5.62
CA HIS A 27 -4.12 0.35 -5.08
C HIS A 27 -4.77 0.55 -3.71
N VAL A 28 -4.00 1.16 -2.81
CA VAL A 28 -4.39 1.38 -1.43
C VAL A 28 -4.17 2.83 -1.06
N MET A 29 -5.06 3.37 -0.23
CA MET A 29 -4.84 4.62 0.45
C MET A 29 -4.00 4.30 1.67
N PHE A 30 -2.83 4.93 1.75
CA PHE A 30 -1.94 4.86 2.88
C PHE A 30 -1.97 6.19 3.63
N SER A 31 -2.39 6.17 4.89
CA SER A 31 -2.48 7.37 5.73
C SER A 31 -1.75 7.14 7.06
N VAL A 32 -1.11 8.20 7.56
CA VAL A 32 -0.36 8.19 8.82
C VAL A 32 -0.96 9.23 9.75
N ASP A 33 -1.55 8.76 10.85
CA ASP A 33 -1.94 9.62 11.96
C ASP A 33 -0.79 9.68 12.97
N HIS A 34 0.00 10.75 12.89
CA HIS A 34 1.15 10.98 13.77
C HIS A 34 0.77 11.26 15.23
N ARG A 35 -0.48 11.66 15.51
CA ARG A 35 -0.91 12.01 16.87
C ARG A 35 -1.13 10.76 17.72
N PHE A 36 -1.65 9.71 17.09
CA PHE A 36 -1.92 8.43 17.74
C PHE A 36 -0.94 7.32 17.32
N GLY A 37 -0.02 7.61 16.39
CA GLY A 37 0.94 6.63 15.89
C GLY A 37 0.29 5.53 15.05
N HIS A 38 -0.82 5.85 14.38
CA HIS A 38 -1.57 4.88 13.58
C HIS A 38 -1.18 4.95 12.11
N VAL A 39 -1.07 3.78 11.49
CA VAL A 39 -0.99 3.62 10.04
C VAL A 39 -2.31 3.01 9.59
N ILE A 40 -2.97 3.67 8.64
CA ILE A 40 -4.25 3.23 8.09
C ILE A 40 -4.01 2.85 6.63
N ILE A 41 -4.38 1.62 6.29
CA ILE A 41 -4.35 1.08 4.93
C ILE A 41 -5.78 0.70 4.56
N THR A 42 -6.30 1.27 3.47
CA THR A 42 -7.64 0.91 2.94
C THR A 42 -7.58 0.77 1.43
N PRO A 43 -8.43 -0.03 0.79
CA PRO A 43 -8.54 -0.04 -0.67
C PRO A 43 -8.79 1.37 -1.23
N ASP A 44 -7.97 1.83 -2.19
CA ASP A 44 -8.21 3.10 -2.89
C ASP A 44 -8.85 2.83 -4.24
N ARG A 45 -10.18 2.88 -4.26
CA ARG A 45 -10.97 2.70 -5.49
C ARG A 45 -11.08 3.99 -6.31
N SER A 46 -10.75 5.14 -5.72
CA SER A 46 -11.05 6.46 -6.29
C SER A 46 -9.81 7.27 -6.65
N TYR A 47 -8.61 6.69 -6.49
CA TYR A 47 -7.33 7.32 -6.84
C TYR A 47 -7.21 8.69 -6.19
N THR A 48 -7.25 8.72 -4.86
CA THR A 48 -7.27 9.98 -4.12
C THR A 48 -5.92 10.28 -3.47
N VAL A 49 -5.54 11.55 -3.44
CA VAL A 49 -4.39 12.06 -2.69
C VAL A 49 -4.88 13.11 -1.71
N ALA A 50 -4.57 12.95 -0.42
CA ALA A 50 -5.00 13.86 0.64
C ALA A 50 -6.53 14.16 0.62
N GLY A 51 -7.35 13.16 0.30
CA GLY A 51 -8.81 13.29 0.27
C GLY A 51 -9.40 13.99 -0.96
N ARG A 52 -8.58 14.34 -1.96
CA ARG A 52 -9.05 14.82 -3.28
C ARG A 52 -8.73 13.80 -4.37
N PRO A 53 -9.53 13.74 -5.46
CA PRO A 53 -9.14 12.98 -6.65
C PRO A 53 -7.76 13.43 -7.15
N MET A 54 -6.91 12.47 -7.51
CA MET A 54 -5.68 12.76 -8.22
C MET A 54 -5.99 13.36 -9.59
N THR A 55 -5.15 14.30 -10.01
CA THR A 55 -5.15 14.81 -11.39
C THR A 55 -4.52 13.78 -12.35
N GLU A 56 -4.83 13.88 -13.64
CA GLU A 56 -4.23 13.01 -14.66
C GLU A 56 -2.69 13.06 -14.66
N THR A 57 -2.10 14.24 -14.38
CA THR A 57 -0.65 14.40 -14.28
C THR A 57 -0.07 13.65 -13.08
N GLU A 58 -0.73 13.73 -11.91
CA GLU A 58 -0.31 13.00 -10.71
C GLU A 58 -0.42 11.48 -10.91
N ILE A 59 -1.47 11.02 -11.61
CA ILE A 59 -1.65 9.61 -11.98
C ILE A 59 -0.50 9.16 -12.91
N SER A 60 -0.17 9.95 -13.94
CA SER A 60 0.89 9.63 -14.89
C SER A 60 2.27 9.60 -14.25
N GLN A 61 2.60 10.59 -13.41
CA GLN A 61 3.85 10.62 -12.64
C GLN A 61 3.96 9.40 -11.73
N ARG A 62 2.89 9.02 -11.04
CA ARG A 62 2.89 7.81 -10.21
C ARG A 62 3.11 6.55 -11.03
N ASN A 63 2.43 6.39 -12.16
CA ASN A 63 2.56 5.19 -13.00
C ASN A 63 4.00 5.05 -13.55
N SER A 64 4.72 6.15 -13.78
CA SER A 64 6.14 6.09 -14.16
C SER A 64 7.10 5.61 -13.05
N LEU A 65 6.64 5.57 -11.79
CA LEU A 65 7.41 5.11 -10.64
C LEU A 65 7.22 3.63 -10.33
N ILE A 66 6.26 2.96 -10.99
CA ILE A 66 6.03 1.52 -10.86
C ILE A 66 6.67 0.87 -12.10
N PRO A 67 7.86 0.26 -12.00
CA PRO A 67 8.42 -0.51 -13.10
C PRO A 67 7.58 -1.76 -13.37
N ASP A 68 7.43 -2.11 -14.65
CA ASP A 68 6.75 -3.33 -15.16
C ASP A 68 7.24 -4.63 -14.50
#